data_AF-Q646H7-F1
#
_entry.id   AF-Q646H7-F1
#
_cell.length_a   1.000
_cell.length_b   1.000
_cell.length_c   1.000
_cell.angle_alpha   90.00
_cell.angle_beta   90.00
_cell.angle_gamma   90.00
#
_symmetry.space_group_name_H-M   'P 1'
#
loop_
_entity.id
_entity.type
_entity.pdbx_description
1 polymer ?
#
loop_
_entity_poly.entity_id
_entity_poly.type
_entity_poly.pdbx_seq_one_letter_code
_entity_poly.pdbx_strand_id
1 'polypeptide(L)'
;MVRFTINCANSTIDGLSSLAHPGVEIAEPKGVNRETCVRVFVRQLLLALKHMHDLRIAHLDLRPETILLQDDKLKLADFGQARRLLRGLITGEIK
;
A
#
# COMPACT_ATOMS: atom_id res chain seq x y z
N MET A 1 -16.36 -12.23 2.90
CA MET A 1 -15.09 -11.76 2.28
C MET A 1 -15.31 -10.33 1.81
N VAL A 2 -14.88 -9.33 2.58
CA VAL A 2 -14.97 -7.94 2.12
C VAL A 2 -13.82 -7.72 1.12
N ARG A 3 -14.15 -7.59 -0.16
CA ARG A 3 -13.17 -7.56 -1.25
C ARG A 3 -12.80 -6.11 -1.54
N PHE A 4 -11.69 -5.64 -0.98
CA PHE A 4 -11.12 -4.33 -1.32
C PHE A 4 -10.07 -4.49 -2.42
N THR A 5 -10.26 -3.82 -3.54
CA THR A 5 -9.29 -3.77 -4.64
C THR A 5 -8.94 -2.31 -4.85
N ILE A 6 -7.67 -1.94 -4.65
CA ILE A 6 -7.16 -0.60 -4.99
C ILE A 6 -6.26 -0.78 -6.21
N ASN A 7 -6.54 -0.03 -7.27
CA ASN A 7 -5.77 -0.05 -8.51
C ASN A 7 -4.72 1.06 -8.48
N CYS A 8 -3.44 0.73 -8.70
CA CYS A 8 -2.39 1.72 -8.85
C CYS A 8 -2.14 1.94 -10.35
N ALA A 9 -2.67 3.03 -10.90
CA ALA A 9 -2.23 3.51 -12.21
C ALA A 9 -0.90 4.26 -12.05
N ASN A 10 0.07 3.90 -12.89
CA ASN A 10 1.46 4.37 -12.91
C ASN A 10 1.60 5.88 -12.67
N SER A 11 2.36 6.26 -11.64
CA SER A 11 2.95 7.59 -11.52
C SER A 11 4.45 7.46 -11.72
N THR A 12 4.87 7.51 -12.98
CA THR A 12 6.25 7.80 -13.39
C THR A 12 6.63 9.15 -12.77
N ILE A 13 7.60 9.15 -11.87
CA ILE A 13 8.16 10.39 -11.32
C ILE A 13 9.26 10.89 -12.26
N ASP A 14 8.87 11.59 -13.33
CA ASP A 14 9.77 12.24 -14.30
C ASP A 14 10.38 13.56 -13.75
N GLY A 15 10.91 13.54 -12.53
CA GLY A 15 11.32 14.75 -11.80
C GLY A 15 12.82 14.99 -11.61
N LEU A 16 13.71 14.05 -11.98
CA LEU A 16 15.15 14.15 -11.67
C LEU A 16 16.08 14.24 -12.89
N SER A 17 15.57 14.44 -14.11
CA SER A 17 16.39 14.57 -15.33
C SER A 17 17.12 15.91 -15.48
N SER A 18 16.80 16.93 -14.67
CA SER A 18 17.29 18.31 -14.90
C SER A 18 18.69 18.63 -14.33
N LEU A 19 19.45 17.66 -13.83
CA LEU A 19 20.79 17.88 -13.24
C LEU A 19 21.93 17.13 -13.94
N ALA A 20 21.73 16.63 -15.16
CA ALA A 20 22.80 15.98 -15.92
C ALA A 20 23.61 16.98 -16.76
N HIS A 21 24.91 17.07 -16.48
CA HIS A 21 25.89 17.81 -17.29
C HIS A 21 26.02 17.21 -18.71
N PRO A 22 26.27 18.04 -19.75
CA PRO A 22 26.52 17.54 -21.10
C PRO A 22 27.85 16.76 -21.15
N GLY A 23 27.80 15.46 -21.45
CA GLY A 23 28.99 14.67 -21.82
C GLY A 23 29.25 13.34 -21.10
N VAL A 24 28.36 12.89 -20.20
CA VAL A 24 28.52 11.59 -19.52
C VAL A 24 27.31 10.69 -19.81
N GLU A 25 27.46 9.77 -20.77
CA GLU A 25 26.55 8.65 -20.94
C GLU A 25 26.98 7.49 -20.04
N ILE A 26 26.52 7.49 -18.79
CA ILE A 26 26.48 6.27 -17.98
C ILE A 26 25.01 5.83 -17.99
N ALA A 27 24.68 4.96 -18.94
CA ALA A 27 23.44 4.21 -18.91
C ALA A 27 23.52 3.21 -17.76
N GLU A 28 23.22 3.66 -16.55
CA GLU A 28 22.89 2.73 -15.48
C GLU A 28 21.61 1.99 -15.91
N PRO A 29 21.58 0.64 -15.92
CA PRO A 29 20.32 -0.05 -16.01
C PRO A 29 19.50 0.45 -14.82
N LYS A 30 18.44 1.23 -15.08
CA LYS A 30 17.45 1.66 -14.08
C LYS A 30 16.73 0.41 -13.57
N GLY A 31 17.45 -0.39 -12.79
CA GLY A 31 16.90 -1.45 -11.97
C GLY A 31 15.82 -0.82 -11.14
N VAL A 32 14.64 -1.40 -11.19
CA VAL A 32 13.47 -0.96 -10.42
C VAL A 32 13.92 -0.61 -9.00
N ASN A 33 13.86 0.68 -8.67
CA ASN A 33 14.25 1.14 -7.36
C ASN A 33 13.29 0.51 -6.35
N ARG A 34 13.79 -0.43 -5.54
CA ARG A 34 12.99 -1.22 -4.58
C ARG A 34 12.22 -0.32 -3.63
N GLU A 35 12.80 0.82 -3.25
CA GLU A 35 12.14 1.83 -2.41
C GLU A 35 10.89 2.40 -3.10
N THR A 36 10.94 2.60 -4.41
CA THR A 36 9.79 3.06 -5.19
C THR A 36 8.67 2.01 -5.20
N CYS A 37 8.99 0.72 -5.36
CA CYS A 37 7.99 -0.35 -5.25
C CYS A 37 7.39 -0.41 -3.83
N VAL A 38 8.22 -0.33 -2.79
CA VAL A 38 7.74 -0.32 -1.40
C VAL A 38 6.79 0.87 -1.18
N ARG A 39 7.13 2.06 -1.66
CA ARG A 39 6.29 3.26 -1.56
C ARG A 39 4.92 3.05 -2.21
N VAL A 40 4.86 2.37 -3.35
CA VAL A 40 3.59 2.03 -4.03
C VAL A 40 2.72 1.11 -3.16
N PHE A 41 3.29 0.03 -2.62
CA PHE A 41 2.52 -0.92 -1.79
C PHE A 41 2.12 -0.32 -0.44
N VAL A 42 2.99 0.45 0.22
CA VAL A 42 2.66 1.17 1.46
C VAL A 42 1.50 2.13 1.24
N ARG A 43 1.47 2.85 0.11
CA ARG A 43 0.34 3.73 -0.22
C ARG A 43 -0.97 2.94 -0.35
N GLN A 44 -0.96 1.77 -0.99
CA GLN A 44 -2.15 0.93 -1.12
C GLN A 44 -2.61 0.38 0.23
N LEU A 45 -1.67 -0.06 1.08
CA LEU A 45 -1.95 -0.52 2.44
C LEU A 45 -2.63 0.59 3.26
N LEU A 46 -2.08 1.81 3.25
CA LEU A 46 -2.66 2.94 3.98
C LEU A 46 -4.04 3.32 3.46
N LEU A 47 -4.28 3.26 2.15
CA LEU A 47 -5.59 3.49 1.56
C LEU A 47 -6.61 2.42 1.98
N ALA A 48 -6.21 1.14 2.03
CA ALA A 48 -7.06 0.06 2.51
C ALA A 48 -7.41 0.25 3.99
N LEU A 49 -6.42 0.59 4.84
CA LEU A 49 -6.63 0.84 6.26
C LEU A 49 -7.51 2.07 6.51
N LYS A 50 -7.31 3.16 5.76
CA LYS A 50 -8.18 4.34 5.81
C LYS A 50 -9.63 3.92 5.54
N HIS A 51 -9.86 3.16 4.48
CA HIS A 51 -11.20 2.71 4.12
C HIS A 51 -11.84 1.86 5.22
N MET A 52 -11.09 0.94 5.83
CA MET A 52 -11.56 0.17 6.99
C MET A 52 -11.91 1.08 8.18
N HIS A 53 -11.07 2.07 8.48
CA HIS A 53 -11.32 3.02 9.57
C HIS A 53 -12.55 3.91 9.31
N ASP A 54 -12.79 4.32 8.06
CA ASP A 54 -14.00 5.04 7.64
C ASP A 54 -15.27 4.19 7.92
N LEU A 55 -15.15 2.87 7.78
CA LEU A 55 -16.18 1.88 8.13
C LEU A 55 -16.21 1.50 9.62
N ARG A 56 -15.43 2.17 10.48
CA ARG A 56 -15.33 1.86 11.92
C ARG A 56 -14.82 0.45 12.18
N ILE A 57 -13.85 0.01 11.38
CA ILE A 57 -13.23 -1.32 11.45
C ILE A 57 -11.71 -1.17 11.54
N ALA A 58 -11.07 -1.81 12.51
CA ALA A 58 -9.62 -1.96 12.61
C ALA A 58 -9.21 -3.39 12.24
N HIS A 59 -8.15 -3.57 11.46
CA HIS A 59 -7.67 -4.90 11.03
C HIS A 59 -6.98 -5.67 12.17
N LEU A 60 -6.12 -4.98 12.93
CA LEU A 60 -5.35 -5.50 14.08
C LEU A 60 -4.38 -6.67 13.81
N ASP A 61 -4.22 -7.08 12.56
CA ASP A 61 -3.25 -8.13 12.15
C ASP A 61 -2.65 -7.80 10.77
N LEU A 62 -1.55 -7.04 10.75
CA LEU A 62 -0.87 -6.60 9.53
C LEU A 62 0.45 -7.34 9.31
N ARG A 63 0.47 -8.65 9.58
CA ARG A 63 1.64 -9.48 9.28
C ARG A 63 1.75 -9.74 7.77
N PRO A 64 2.95 -10.05 7.24
CA PRO A 64 3.13 -10.29 5.81
C PRO A 64 2.18 -11.34 5.22
N GLU A 65 1.78 -12.34 6.02
CA GLU A 65 0.87 -13.42 5.62
C GLU A 65 -0.56 -12.91 5.35
N THR A 66 -0.97 -11.79 5.97
CA THR A 66 -2.29 -11.18 5.77
C THR A 66 -2.31 -10.13 4.65
N ILE A 67 -1.15 -9.83 4.04
CA ILE A 67 -0.99 -8.85 2.96
C ILE A 67 -0.73 -9.61 1.66
N LEU A 68 -1.78 -9.75 0.84
CA LEU A 68 -1.69 -10.44 -0.43
C LEU A 68 -1.28 -9.47 -1.54
N LEU A 69 -0.29 -9.88 -2.32
CA LEU A 69 0.17 -9.15 -3.51
C LEU A 69 -0.21 -9.94 -4.76
N GLN A 70 -0.84 -9.27 -5.71
CA GLN A 70 -1.15 -9.82 -7.03
C GLN A 70 -0.88 -8.73 -8.07
N ASP A 71 0.14 -8.95 -8.90
CA ASP A 71 0.67 -7.94 -9.82
C ASP A 71 1.01 -6.64 -9.04
N ASP A 72 0.49 -5.50 -9.48
CA ASP A 72 0.65 -4.21 -8.83
C ASP A 72 -0.42 -3.91 -7.77
N LYS A 73 -1.15 -4.92 -7.27
CA LYS A 73 -2.28 -4.75 -6.34
C LYS A 73 -2.03 -5.42 -5.00
N LEU A 74 -2.28 -4.66 -3.95
CA LEU A 74 -2.33 -5.11 -2.57
C LEU A 74 -3.76 -5.40 -2.12
N LYS A 75 -3.96 -6.52 -1.44
CA LYS A 75 -5.24 -6.90 -0.81
C LYS A 75 -4.98 -7.34 0.63
N LEU A 76 -5.84 -6.92 1.55
CA LEU A 76 -5.84 -7.41 2.92
C LEU A 76 -6.66 -8.71 3.02
N ALA A 77 -6.14 -9.67 3.76
CA ALA A 77 -6.75 -10.95 4.05
C ALA A 77 -6.80 -11.18 5.57
N ASP A 78 -7.53 -12.21 5.98
CA ASP A 78 -7.67 -12.62 7.38
C ASP A 78 -8.17 -11.51 8.33
N PHE A 79 -9.50 -11.41 8.44
CA PHE A 79 -10.19 -10.47 9.32
C PHE A 79 -10.53 -11.10 10.68
N GLY A 80 -9.91 -12.23 11.07
CA GLY A 80 -10.21 -12.89 12.35
C GLY A 80 -9.94 -12.01 13.58
N GLN A 81 -8.92 -11.15 13.48
CA GLN A 81 -8.56 -10.18 14.51
C GLN A 81 -9.23 -8.83 14.33
N ALA A 82 -10.04 -8.64 13.29
CA ALA A 82 -10.63 -7.34 13.02
C ALA A 82 -11.70 -6.99 14.07
N ARG A 83 -11.74 -5.71 14.47
CA ARG A 83 -12.62 -5.21 15.54
C ARG A 83 -13.27 -3.88 15.17
N ARG A 84 -14.40 -3.57 15.79
CA ARG A 84 -15.08 -2.28 15.67
C ARG A 84 -14.22 -1.18 16.31
N LEU A 85 -14.14 -0.03 15.65
CA LEU A 85 -13.39 1.14 16.09
C LEU A 85 -14.32 2.34 16.30
N LEU A 86 -14.32 2.93 17.49
CA LEU A 86 -15.07 4.15 17.80
C LEU A 86 -14.12 5.20 18.35
N ARG A 87 -13.95 6.32 17.63
CA ARG A 87 -13.07 7.44 18.05
C ARG A 87 -11.64 6.99 18.42
N GLY A 88 -11.11 5.98 17.73
CA GLY A 88 -9.77 5.42 17.99
C GLY A 88 -9.73 4.33 19.08
N LEU A 89 -10.86 4.03 19.71
CA LEU A 89 -10.98 2.94 20.68
C LEU A 89 -11.51 1.67 20.01
N ILE A 90 -10.98 0.52 20.40
CA ILE A 90 -11.50 -0.79 19.99
C ILE A 90 -12.71 -1.13 20.87
N THR A 91 -13.88 -1.31 20.25
CA THR A 91 -15.16 -1.40 20.99
C THR A 91 -15.88 -2.73 20.87
N GLY A 92 -15.39 -3.69 20.08
CA GLY A 92 -16.00 -5.01 19.99
C GLY A 92 -15.68 -5.78 18.70
N GLU A 93 -16.33 -6.92 18.51
CA GLU A 93 -16.20 -7.76 17.30
C GLU A 93 -16.98 -7.18 16.10
N ILE A 94 -16.54 -7.56 14.90
CA ILE A 94 -17.24 -7.29 13.65
C ILE A 94 -18.07 -8.55 13.35
N LYS A 95 -19.31 -8.58 13.83
CA LYS A 95 -20.28 -9.63 13.48
C LYS A 95 -21.11 -9.19 12.28
#